data_AF-A0A832GYK8-F1
#
_entry.id   AF-A0A832GYK8-F1
#
_cell.length_a   1.000
_cell.length_b   1.000
_cell.length_c   1.000
_cell.angle_alpha   90.00
_cell.angle_beta   90.00
_cell.angle_gamma   90.00
#
_symmetry.space_group_name_H-M   'P 1'
#
loop_
_entity.id
_entity.type
_entity.pdbx_description
1 polymer ?
#
loop_
_entity_poly.entity_id
_entity_poly.type
_entity_poly.pdbx_seq_one_letter_code
_entity_poly.pdbx_strand_id
1 'polypeptide(L)'
;MRGGSSKSVGFLGKLKEKVTPPNVHVSVTLKKQFFSIGENLEGTVQILPGEEVECDEIRCEIACTERVRKVRRVYNQSLKREVEQEVWDSAVLFSSKPQLSGPTRLPQGVVLSLPFSVPIPPHLPPSLKTLDRRVEWSLKGVVAVKGRPDATSKTLELVVVQREPTWQPQQATVTCKYCGTVYSQSLDRCPNCGAPRTT
;
A
#
# COMPACT_ATOMS: atom_id res chain seq x y z
N MET A 1 52.18 27.22 34.50
CA MET A 1 51.00 28.05 34.23
C MET A 1 50.07 27.28 33.30
N ARG A 2 48.80 27.10 33.71
CA ARG A 2 47.78 26.32 33.01
C ARG A 2 47.21 27.14 31.86
N GLY A 3 47.13 26.57 30.66
CA GLY A 3 46.35 27.10 29.54
C GLY A 3 45.33 26.05 29.10
N GLY A 4 44.11 26.12 29.65
CA GLY A 4 42.99 25.30 29.23
C GLY A 4 42.30 25.94 28.03
N SER A 5 42.28 25.25 26.90
CA SER A 5 41.48 25.64 25.73
C SER A 5 40.10 25.00 25.84
N SER A 6 39.08 25.83 26.02
CA SER A 6 37.68 25.44 26.14
C SER A 6 37.10 25.10 24.76
N LYS A 7 36.58 23.88 24.60
CA LYS A 7 35.86 23.42 23.42
C LYS A 7 34.48 24.09 23.34
N SER A 8 34.27 24.96 22.36
CA SER A 8 32.94 25.42 21.96
C SER A 8 32.36 24.47 20.90
N VAL A 9 31.69 23.42 21.35
CA VAL A 9 30.84 22.60 20.47
C VAL A 9 29.48 22.44 21.16
N GLY A 10 28.39 22.78 20.47
CA GLY A 10 27.12 22.11 20.76
C GLY A 10 25.89 22.96 21.05
N PHE A 11 25.60 24.00 20.26
CA PHE A 11 24.23 24.57 20.25
C PHE A 11 23.52 24.46 18.88
N LEU A 12 24.25 24.56 17.76
CA LEU A 12 23.64 24.49 16.42
C LEU A 12 23.37 23.05 15.91
N GLY A 13 24.12 22.05 16.39
CA GLY A 13 23.92 20.65 15.99
C GLY A 13 22.62 20.04 16.55
N LYS A 14 22.33 20.31 17.83
CA LYS A 14 21.15 19.76 18.53
C LYS A 14 19.81 20.30 18.02
N LEU A 15 19.79 21.50 17.43
CA LEU A 15 18.59 22.04 16.79
C LEU A 15 18.35 21.41 15.40
N LYS A 16 19.41 21.09 14.63
CA LYS A 16 19.27 20.48 13.30
C LYS A 16 18.66 19.08 13.35
N GLU A 17 19.08 18.27 14.32
CA GLU A 17 18.58 16.89 14.48
C GLU A 17 17.05 16.84 14.63
N LYS A 18 16.43 17.83 15.28
CA LYS A 18 14.97 17.89 15.48
C LYS A 18 14.16 18.29 14.24
N VAL A 19 14.80 18.82 13.20
CA VAL A 19 14.11 19.41 12.03
C VAL A 19 14.35 18.57 10.77
N THR A 20 15.32 17.66 10.77
CA THR A 20 15.63 16.80 9.63
C THR A 20 15.32 15.32 9.90
N PRO A 21 14.78 14.59 8.91
CA PRO A 21 14.63 13.13 9.00
C PRO A 21 15.96 12.42 9.33
N PRO A 22 15.93 11.20 9.89
CA PRO A 22 17.12 10.38 10.06
C PRO A 22 17.79 10.07 8.72
N ASN A 23 19.12 10.00 8.72
CA ASN A 23 19.87 9.61 7.53
C ASN A 23 19.70 8.10 7.30
N VAL A 24 18.60 7.73 6.64
CA VAL A 24 18.22 6.36 6.38
C VAL A 24 17.67 6.26 4.97
N HIS A 25 18.22 5.38 4.17
CA HIS A 25 17.68 5.06 2.86
C HIS A 25 16.60 3.98 3.00
N VAL A 26 15.38 4.30 2.55
CA VAL A 26 14.23 3.38 2.60
C VAL A 26 13.78 3.08 1.17
N SER A 27 13.69 1.80 0.82
CA SER A 27 13.13 1.34 -0.46
C SER A 27 12.04 0.30 -0.25
N VAL A 28 11.08 0.28 -1.17
CA VAL A 28 9.97 -0.67 -1.18
C VAL A 28 10.00 -1.40 -2.51
N THR A 29 9.98 -2.73 -2.46
CA THR A 29 9.95 -3.61 -3.63
C THR A 29 8.69 -4.45 -3.58
N LEU A 30 7.89 -4.42 -4.64
CA LEU A 30 6.67 -5.22 -4.78
C LEU A 30 6.99 -6.55 -5.46
N LYS A 31 6.26 -7.61 -5.09
CA LYS A 31 6.39 -8.91 -5.77
C LYS A 31 5.87 -8.90 -7.22
N LYS A 32 4.96 -7.98 -7.54
CA LYS A 32 4.35 -7.82 -8.87
C LYS A 32 3.93 -6.37 -9.13
N GLN A 33 3.57 -6.08 -10.36
CA GLN A 33 3.24 -4.73 -10.83
C GLN A 33 1.74 -4.39 -10.74
N PHE A 34 0.87 -5.38 -10.87
CA PHE A 34 -0.59 -5.21 -10.90
C PHE A 34 -1.24 -6.01 -9.77
N PHE A 35 -2.24 -5.41 -9.13
CA PHE A 35 -2.96 -6.03 -8.02
C PHE A 35 -4.47 -6.01 -8.24
N SER A 36 -5.17 -7.11 -8.04
CA SER A 36 -6.62 -7.21 -8.08
C SER A 36 -7.24 -6.76 -6.76
N ILE A 37 -8.40 -6.10 -6.82
CA ILE A 37 -9.22 -5.82 -5.63
C ILE A 37 -9.45 -7.10 -4.80
N GLY A 38 -9.33 -6.97 -3.47
CA GLY A 38 -9.53 -8.08 -2.53
C GLY A 38 -8.32 -8.99 -2.33
N GLU A 39 -7.18 -8.75 -3.00
CA GLU A 39 -5.96 -9.53 -2.77
C GLU A 39 -5.00 -8.84 -1.80
N ASN A 40 -3.91 -9.53 -1.42
CA ASN A 40 -2.85 -8.92 -0.63
C ASN A 40 -1.78 -8.26 -1.51
N LEU A 41 -1.47 -7.01 -1.18
CA LEU A 41 -0.30 -6.29 -1.65
C LEU A 41 0.93 -6.82 -0.89
N GLU A 42 1.83 -7.48 -1.60
CA GLU A 42 2.99 -8.13 -1.00
C GLU A 42 4.32 -7.59 -1.55
N GLY A 43 5.30 -7.51 -0.67
CA GLY A 43 6.62 -6.99 -0.99
C GLY A 43 7.58 -7.01 0.18
N THR A 44 8.66 -6.26 0.03
CA THR A 44 9.71 -6.09 1.04
C THR A 44 10.05 -4.61 1.18
N VAL A 45 10.18 -4.15 2.42
CA VAL A 45 10.80 -2.86 2.75
C VAL A 45 12.27 -3.12 3.10
N GLN A 46 13.17 -2.43 2.42
CA GLN A 46 14.60 -2.44 2.73
C GLN A 46 15.02 -1.10 3.33
N ILE A 47 15.82 -1.19 4.39
CA ILE A 47 16.30 -0.06 5.17
C ILE A 47 17.81 -0.15 5.24
N LEU A 48 18.49 0.90 4.80
CA LEU A 48 19.94 1.09 4.93
C LEU A 48 20.20 2.35 5.76
N PRO A 49 20.55 2.21 7.05
CA PRO A 49 20.86 3.35 7.91
C PRO A 49 22.23 3.94 7.54
N GLY A 50 22.25 5.24 7.21
CA GLY A 50 23.46 6.03 7.03
C GLY A 50 24.01 6.60 8.33
N GLU A 51 23.25 6.50 9.42
CA GLU A 51 23.62 6.78 10.81
C GLU A 51 23.00 5.72 11.74
N GLU A 52 23.47 5.64 12.99
CA GLU A 52 22.82 4.80 14.00
C GLU A 52 21.53 5.48 14.48
N VAL A 53 20.42 4.72 14.48
CA VAL A 53 19.10 5.27 14.79
C VAL A 53 18.34 4.32 15.71
N GLU A 54 17.78 4.85 16.80
CA GLU A 54 16.72 4.19 17.55
C GLU A 54 15.37 4.58 16.91
N CYS A 55 14.75 3.67 16.17
CA CYS A 55 13.44 3.91 15.59
C CYS A 55 12.33 3.45 16.54
N ASP A 56 11.21 4.17 16.55
CA ASP A 56 10.02 3.78 17.30
C ASP A 56 9.18 2.75 16.54
N GLU A 57 9.20 2.87 15.21
CA GLU A 57 8.36 2.06 14.33
C GLU A 57 8.93 2.05 12.91
N ILE A 58 8.80 0.88 12.27
CA ILE A 58 8.89 0.76 10.83
C ILE A 58 7.52 0.31 10.33
N ARG A 59 6.95 1.04 9.38
CA ARG A 59 5.62 0.75 8.84
C ARG A 59 5.54 0.99 7.33
N CYS A 60 4.52 0.43 6.71
CA CYS A 60 4.05 0.90 5.42
C CYS A 60 2.92 1.92 5.63
N GLU A 61 2.76 2.84 4.69
CA GLU A 61 1.56 3.67 4.58
C GLU A 61 0.96 3.43 3.19
N ILE A 62 -0.25 2.86 3.15
CA ILE A 62 -1.04 2.66 1.95
C ILE A 62 -2.24 3.60 1.97
N ALA A 63 -2.61 4.14 0.80
CA ALA A 63 -3.82 4.93 0.65
C ALA A 63 -4.48 4.72 -0.72
N CYS A 64 -5.81 4.84 -0.75
CA CYS A 64 -6.60 5.02 -1.96
C CYS A 64 -7.18 6.44 -1.92
N THR A 65 -6.81 7.27 -2.89
CA THR A 65 -7.27 8.66 -2.99
C THR A 65 -8.06 8.83 -4.28
N GLU A 66 -9.26 9.36 -4.15
CA GLU A 66 -10.08 9.79 -5.28
C GLU A 66 -9.92 11.28 -5.52
N ARG A 67 -9.78 11.67 -6.78
CA ARG A 67 -9.84 13.05 -7.24
C ARG A 67 -10.94 13.23 -8.27
N VAL A 68 -11.78 14.23 -8.10
CA VAL A 68 -12.88 14.56 -9.01
C VAL A 68 -12.77 16.02 -9.44
N ARG A 69 -12.82 16.27 -10.75
CA ARG A 69 -12.90 17.61 -11.33
C ARG A 69 -14.32 18.12 -11.15
N LYS A 70 -14.46 19.27 -10.50
CA LYS A 70 -15.73 19.96 -10.30
C LYS A 70 -15.63 21.40 -10.79
N VAL A 71 -16.76 21.94 -11.20
CA VAL A 71 -16.91 23.38 -11.45
C VAL A 71 -17.44 24.01 -10.16
N ARG A 72 -16.74 25.02 -9.66
CA ARG A 72 -17.16 25.83 -8.51
C ARG A 72 -17.33 27.27 -8.95
N ARG A 73 -18.37 27.95 -8.45
CA ARG A 73 -18.51 29.40 -8.59
C ARG A 73 -17.64 30.07 -7.53
N VAL A 74 -16.68 30.86 -7.97
CA VAL A 74 -15.76 31.60 -7.11
C VAL A 74 -15.90 33.08 -7.43
N TYR A 75 -16.01 33.91 -6.39
CA TYR A 75 -16.03 35.36 -6.59
C TYR A 75 -14.65 35.85 -7.03
N ASN A 76 -14.57 36.41 -8.23
CA ASN A 76 -13.35 36.99 -8.75
C ASN A 76 -13.32 38.48 -8.41
N GLN A 77 -12.40 38.88 -7.52
CA GLN A 77 -12.29 40.25 -7.04
C GLN A 77 -11.88 41.26 -8.13
N SER A 78 -11.11 40.84 -9.14
CA SER A 78 -10.71 41.68 -10.27
C SER A 78 -11.90 41.96 -11.21
N LEU A 79 -12.71 40.94 -11.47
CA LEU A 79 -13.88 41.04 -12.36
C LEU A 79 -15.16 41.46 -11.61
N LYS A 80 -15.11 41.59 -10.28
CA LYS A 80 -16.23 41.90 -9.37
C LYS A 80 -17.49 41.04 -9.61
N ARG A 81 -17.31 39.78 -10.02
CA ARG A 81 -18.40 38.84 -10.32
C ARG A 81 -18.03 37.42 -9.95
N GLU A 82 -19.03 36.56 -9.81
CA GLU A 82 -18.82 35.12 -9.76
C GLU A 82 -18.35 34.60 -11.11
N VAL A 83 -17.32 33.75 -11.10
CA VAL A 83 -16.83 33.03 -12.27
C VAL A 83 -16.81 31.54 -11.98
N GLU A 84 -17.07 30.74 -13.00
CA GLU A 84 -16.90 29.30 -12.92
C GLU A 84 -15.42 28.96 -13.00
N GLN A 85 -14.94 28.23 -12.00
CA GLN A 85 -13.57 27.75 -11.90
C GLN A 85 -13.58 26.24 -11.76
N GLU A 86 -12.79 25.57 -12.59
CA GLU A 86 -12.56 24.14 -12.45
C GLU A 86 -11.55 23.87 -11.33
N VAL A 87 -11.93 22.99 -10.41
CA VAL A 87 -11.12 22.59 -9.25
C VAL A 87 -11.12 21.08 -9.14
N TRP A 88 -9.99 20.50 -8.76
CA TRP A 88 -9.91 19.09 -8.38
C TRP A 88 -10.19 18.95 -6.89
N ASP A 89 -11.31 18.34 -6.53
CA ASP A 89 -11.59 17.90 -5.16
C ASP A 89 -10.89 16.56 -4.92
N SER A 90 -10.31 16.36 -3.74
CA SER A 90 -9.62 15.14 -3.35
C SER A 90 -10.24 14.54 -2.08
N ALA A 91 -10.45 13.22 -2.05
CA ALA A 91 -10.93 12.48 -0.90
C ALA A 91 -10.09 11.20 -0.69
N VAL A 92 -9.70 10.93 0.56
CA VAL A 92 -9.04 9.66 0.92
C VAL A 92 -10.14 8.63 1.18
N LEU A 93 -10.27 7.65 0.29
CA LEU A 93 -11.24 6.57 0.40
C LEU A 93 -10.77 5.47 1.35
N PHE A 94 -9.45 5.30 1.46
CA PHE A 94 -8.83 4.32 2.33
C PHE A 94 -7.44 4.77 2.75
N SER A 95 -7.10 4.49 4.00
CA SER A 95 -5.73 4.59 4.50
C SER A 95 -5.48 3.48 5.50
N SER A 96 -4.31 2.85 5.40
CA SER A 96 -3.84 1.89 6.38
C SER A 96 -2.34 2.07 6.61
N LYS A 97 -1.92 1.81 7.84
CA LYS A 97 -0.55 2.00 8.32
C LYS A 97 -0.02 0.73 8.98
N PRO A 98 0.12 -0.38 8.24
CA PRO A 98 0.54 -1.64 8.84
C PRO A 98 1.98 -1.55 9.35
N GLN A 99 2.13 -1.81 10.64
CA GLN A 99 3.41 -1.88 11.33
C GLN A 99 4.18 -3.14 10.90
N LEU A 100 5.44 -2.96 10.49
CA LEU A 100 6.36 -4.03 10.11
C LEU A 100 7.35 -4.36 11.22
N SER A 101 7.73 -3.34 12.01
CA SER A 101 8.53 -3.49 13.22
C SER A 101 8.12 -2.44 14.24
N GLY A 102 8.17 -2.80 15.52
CA GLY A 102 8.07 -1.82 16.62
C GLY A 102 9.40 -1.13 16.89
N PRO A 103 9.63 -0.68 18.14
CA PRO A 103 10.88 -0.03 18.51
C PRO A 103 12.08 -0.93 18.20
N THR A 104 13.06 -0.42 17.48
CA THR A 104 14.21 -1.20 17.02
C THR A 104 15.43 -0.30 16.83
N ARG A 105 16.59 -0.81 17.23
CA ARG A 105 17.87 -0.17 16.93
C ARG A 105 18.32 -0.52 15.51
N LEU A 106 18.69 0.49 14.74
CA LEU A 106 19.19 0.39 13.37
C LEU A 106 20.68 0.75 13.35
N PRO A 107 21.59 -0.23 13.33
CA PRO A 107 23.02 0.04 13.25
C PRO A 107 23.39 0.63 11.89
N GLN A 108 24.30 1.60 11.89
CA GLN A 108 24.81 2.22 10.67
C GLN A 108 25.40 1.17 9.71
N GLY A 109 25.04 1.25 8.43
CA GLY A 109 25.57 0.40 7.35
C GLY A 109 24.99 -1.01 7.31
N VAL A 110 24.14 -1.41 8.26
CA VAL A 110 23.53 -2.75 8.29
C VAL A 110 22.17 -2.71 7.61
N VAL A 111 22.00 -3.48 6.54
CA VAL A 111 20.73 -3.56 5.81
C VAL A 111 19.73 -4.40 6.59
N LEU A 112 18.54 -3.84 6.83
CA LEU A 112 17.38 -4.55 7.36
C LEU A 112 16.35 -4.76 6.24
N SER A 113 15.82 -5.97 6.12
CA SER A 113 14.78 -6.32 5.14
C SER A 113 13.56 -6.89 5.86
N LEU A 114 12.41 -6.25 5.68
CA LEU A 114 11.14 -6.63 6.32
C LEU A 114 10.09 -6.97 5.25
N PRO A 115 9.61 -8.23 5.17
CA PRO A 115 8.52 -8.57 4.28
C PRO A 115 7.21 -7.95 4.80
N PHE A 116 6.28 -7.67 3.89
CA PHE A 116 4.94 -7.22 4.24
C PHE A 116 3.87 -7.89 3.37
N SER A 117 2.66 -7.97 3.93
CA SER A 117 1.44 -8.40 3.24
C SER A 117 0.30 -7.54 3.75
N VAL A 118 -0.30 -6.73 2.87
CA VAL A 118 -1.34 -5.75 3.23
C VAL A 118 -2.59 -6.02 2.40
N PRO A 119 -3.75 -6.27 3.01
CA PRO A 119 -4.97 -6.55 2.25
C PRO A 119 -5.45 -5.30 1.51
N ILE A 120 -5.83 -5.47 0.23
CA ILE A 120 -6.57 -4.48 -0.55
C ILE A 120 -8.06 -4.75 -0.32
N PRO A 121 -8.81 -3.86 0.36
CA PRO A 121 -10.21 -4.12 0.69
C PRO A 121 -11.09 -4.36 -0.55
N PRO A 122 -12.00 -5.36 -0.53
CA PRO A 122 -12.77 -5.77 -1.70
C PRO A 122 -13.85 -4.77 -2.14
N HIS A 123 -14.20 -3.80 -1.29
CA HIS A 123 -15.25 -2.81 -1.53
C HIS A 123 -14.72 -1.48 -2.09
N LEU A 124 -13.39 -1.35 -2.24
CA LEU A 124 -12.78 -0.14 -2.74
C LEU A 124 -12.68 -0.15 -4.27
N PRO A 125 -12.64 1.04 -4.90
CA PRO A 125 -12.52 1.12 -6.35
C PRO A 125 -11.13 0.70 -6.85
N PRO A 126 -11.03 0.10 -8.05
CA PRO A 126 -9.75 -0.09 -8.72
C PRO A 126 -9.15 1.26 -9.13
N SER A 127 -7.89 1.26 -9.53
CA SER A 127 -7.23 2.41 -10.14
C SER A 127 -8.00 2.86 -11.38
N LEU A 128 -8.24 4.16 -11.49
CA LEU A 128 -9.02 4.77 -12.57
C LEU A 128 -8.35 6.08 -12.98
N LYS A 129 -8.27 6.33 -14.28
CA LYS A 129 -7.77 7.61 -14.82
C LYS A 129 -8.61 8.05 -16.00
N THR A 130 -9.52 8.97 -15.76
CA THR A 130 -10.40 9.60 -16.74
C THR A 130 -10.18 11.12 -16.75
N LEU A 131 -10.92 11.85 -17.60
CA LEU A 131 -10.78 13.30 -17.75
C LEU A 131 -11.20 14.08 -16.50
N ASP A 132 -12.19 13.59 -15.78
CA ASP A 132 -12.85 14.24 -14.66
C ASP A 132 -12.71 13.45 -13.34
N ARG A 133 -12.22 12.21 -13.38
CA ARG A 133 -12.05 11.38 -12.19
C ARG A 133 -10.76 10.57 -12.20
N ARG A 134 -10.09 10.51 -11.05
CA ARG A 134 -8.91 9.68 -10.79
C ARG A 134 -9.08 8.92 -9.49
N VAL A 135 -8.73 7.64 -9.50
CA VAL A 135 -8.57 6.83 -8.30
C VAL A 135 -7.12 6.36 -8.29
N GLU A 136 -6.37 6.85 -7.32
CA GLU A 136 -4.93 6.65 -7.19
C GLU A 136 -4.64 5.86 -5.92
N TRP A 137 -3.94 4.73 -6.09
CA TRP A 137 -3.44 3.92 -5.00
C TRP A 137 -1.96 4.22 -4.79
N SER A 138 -1.56 4.42 -3.54
CA SER A 138 -0.18 4.76 -3.20
C SER A 138 0.36 3.92 -2.04
N LEU A 139 1.65 3.59 -2.08
CA LEU A 139 2.37 2.91 -1.00
C LEU A 139 3.72 3.59 -0.75
N LYS A 140 4.10 3.73 0.52
CA LYS A 140 5.49 4.06 0.91
C LYS A 140 5.89 3.33 2.19
N GLY A 141 7.19 3.09 2.33
CA GLY A 141 7.79 2.65 3.59
C GLY A 141 8.17 3.86 4.45
N VAL A 142 8.05 3.71 5.77
CA VAL A 142 8.29 4.78 6.74
C VAL A 142 9.10 4.25 7.92
N VAL A 143 10.13 5.00 8.31
CA VAL A 143 10.89 4.82 9.55
C VAL A 143 10.61 6.04 10.44
N ALA A 144 9.92 5.80 11.54
CA ALA A 144 9.55 6.83 12.50
C ALA A 144 10.57 6.90 13.65
N VAL A 145 10.96 8.12 14.01
CA VAL A 145 11.93 8.39 15.06
C VAL A 145 11.44 9.54 15.92
N LYS A 146 11.36 9.32 17.23
CA LYS A 146 10.85 10.30 18.18
C LYS A 146 11.59 11.64 18.08
N GLY A 147 10.80 12.70 17.95
CA GLY A 147 11.32 14.07 17.93
C GLY A 147 12.02 14.47 16.63
N ARG A 148 11.90 13.67 15.57
CA ARG A 148 12.36 13.98 14.21
C ARG A 148 11.22 13.74 13.20
N PRO A 149 11.25 14.39 12.03
CA PRO A 149 10.40 13.99 10.92
C PRO A 149 10.68 12.55 10.47
N ASP A 150 9.66 11.87 9.97
CA ASP A 150 9.79 10.51 9.45
C ASP A 150 10.73 10.45 8.24
N ALA A 151 11.55 9.41 8.15
CA ALA A 151 12.23 9.04 6.91
C ALA A 151 11.30 8.15 6.07
N THR A 152 11.15 8.47 4.79
CA THR A 152 10.20 7.78 3.91
C THR A 152 10.85 7.33 2.62
N SER A 153 10.39 6.20 2.07
CA SER A 153 10.74 5.82 0.69
C SER A 153 10.13 6.79 -0.33
N LYS A 154 10.52 6.63 -1.60
CA LYS A 154 9.67 7.13 -2.70
C LYS A 154 8.27 6.54 -2.57
N THR A 155 7.27 7.35 -2.88
CA THR A 155 5.88 6.88 -2.96
C THR A 155 5.71 6.12 -4.27
N LEU A 156 5.30 4.87 -4.17
CA LEU A 156 4.95 4.02 -5.30
C LEU A 156 3.48 4.24 -5.65
N GLU A 157 3.20 4.49 -6.92
CA GLU A 157 1.85 4.45 -7.47
C GLU A 157 1.51 2.99 -7.83
N LEU A 158 0.43 2.48 -7.26
CA LEU A 158 -0.01 1.10 -7.47
C LEU A 158 -1.05 1.05 -8.59
N VAL A 159 -0.97 0.01 -9.41
CA VAL A 159 -2.02 -0.32 -10.37
C VAL A 159 -2.91 -1.40 -9.77
N VAL A 160 -4.07 -0.97 -9.26
CA VAL A 160 -5.09 -1.86 -8.73
C VAL A 160 -6.17 -2.07 -9.81
N VAL A 161 -6.48 -3.31 -10.15
CA VAL A 161 -7.43 -3.69 -11.19
C VAL A 161 -8.65 -4.36 -10.58
N GLN A 162 -9.76 -4.33 -11.32
CA GLN A 162 -10.93 -5.11 -10.94
C GLN A 162 -10.55 -6.59 -10.93
N ARG A 163 -10.95 -7.31 -9.88
CA ARG A 163 -10.81 -8.77 -9.88
C ARG A 163 -11.68 -9.32 -11.01
N GLU A 164 -11.07 -9.99 -11.98
CA GLU A 164 -11.84 -10.75 -12.95
C GLU A 164 -12.59 -11.86 -12.19
N PRO A 165 -13.90 -12.03 -12.42
CA PRO A 165 -14.59 -13.20 -11.90
C PRO A 165 -13.91 -14.41 -12.52
N THR A 166 -13.20 -15.18 -11.71
CA THR A 166 -12.72 -16.49 -12.13
C THR A 166 -13.96 -17.34 -12.36
N TRP A 167 -14.41 -17.43 -13.60
CA TRP A 167 -15.34 -18.48 -13.99
C TRP A 167 -14.55 -19.78 -13.88
N GLN A 168 -14.54 -20.35 -12.68
CA GLN A 168 -14.28 -21.78 -12.55
C GLN A 168 -15.44 -22.42 -13.30
N PRO A 169 -15.23 -23.12 -14.43
CA PRO A 169 -16.30 -23.91 -15.01
C PRO A 169 -16.75 -24.83 -13.89
N GLN A 170 -17.97 -24.61 -13.38
CA GLN A 170 -18.56 -25.51 -12.40
C GLN A 170 -18.50 -26.87 -13.08
N GLN A 171 -17.65 -27.77 -12.55
CA GLN A 171 -17.58 -29.12 -13.06
C GLN A 171 -18.99 -29.67 -12.94
N ALA A 172 -19.68 -29.78 -14.07
CA ALA A 172 -21.07 -30.18 -14.07
C ALA A 172 -21.15 -31.53 -13.36
N THR A 173 -21.93 -31.61 -12.30
CA THR A 173 -22.11 -32.83 -11.53
C THR A 173 -23.40 -33.52 -11.96
N VAL A 174 -23.39 -34.85 -11.93
CA VAL A 174 -24.55 -35.69 -12.20
C VAL A 174 -24.83 -36.57 -11.00
N THR A 175 -26.09 -36.93 -10.78
CA THR A 175 -26.50 -37.84 -9.71
C THR A 175 -26.75 -39.23 -10.28
N CYS A 176 -26.12 -40.26 -9.72
CA CYS A 176 -26.32 -41.64 -10.15
C CYS A 176 -27.76 -42.10 -9.85
N LYS A 177 -28.50 -42.54 -10.87
CA LYS A 177 -29.87 -43.07 -10.73
C LYS A 177 -29.97 -44.35 -9.89
N TYR A 178 -28.86 -45.08 -9.70
CA TYR A 178 -28.86 -46.38 -8.99
C TYR A 178 -28.52 -46.26 -7.51
N CYS A 179 -27.49 -45.48 -7.16
CA CYS A 179 -27.00 -45.37 -5.79
C CYS A 179 -27.06 -43.96 -5.21
N GLY A 180 -27.53 -42.97 -5.98
CA GLY A 180 -27.66 -41.58 -5.54
C GLY A 180 -26.35 -40.81 -5.41
N THR A 181 -25.19 -41.40 -5.71
CA THR A 181 -23.90 -40.70 -5.63
C THR A 181 -23.82 -39.57 -6.65
N VAL A 182 -23.42 -38.38 -6.19
CA VAL A 182 -23.13 -37.21 -7.03
C VAL A 182 -21.67 -37.28 -7.47
N TYR A 183 -21.41 -37.17 -8.78
CA TYR A 183 -20.06 -37.28 -9.34
C TYR A 183 -19.88 -36.40 -10.60
N SER A 184 -18.64 -36.22 -11.05
CA SER A 184 -18.33 -35.40 -12.23
C SER A 184 -18.98 -35.94 -13.51
N GLN A 185 -19.58 -35.06 -14.32
CA GLN A 185 -20.10 -35.38 -15.65
C GLN A 185 -19.01 -35.87 -16.62
N SER A 186 -17.72 -35.69 -16.31
CA SER A 186 -16.62 -36.24 -17.10
C SER A 186 -16.44 -37.76 -16.97
N LEU A 187 -17.15 -38.43 -16.04
CA LEU A 187 -17.06 -39.88 -15.85
C LEU A 187 -18.23 -40.60 -16.54
N ASP A 188 -17.92 -41.64 -17.32
CA ASP A 188 -18.92 -42.47 -18.00
C ASP A 188 -19.54 -43.54 -17.08
N ARG A 189 -18.99 -43.72 -15.88
CA ARG A 189 -19.46 -44.68 -14.88
C ARG A 189 -19.47 -44.06 -13.48
N CYS A 190 -20.43 -44.47 -12.67
CA CYS A 190 -20.51 -44.06 -11.28
C CYS A 190 -19.29 -44.60 -10.50
N PRO A 191 -18.52 -43.75 -9.81
CA PRO A 191 -17.34 -44.21 -9.05
C PRO A 191 -17.70 -45.05 -7.82
N ASN A 192 -18.95 -45.00 -7.35
CA ASN A 192 -19.39 -45.74 -6.17
C ASN A 192 -19.94 -47.14 -6.52
N CYS A 193 -20.79 -47.25 -7.54
CA CYS A 193 -21.47 -48.52 -7.88
C CYS A 193 -21.10 -49.10 -9.26
N GLY A 194 -20.27 -48.42 -10.05
CA GLY A 194 -19.83 -48.89 -11.38
C GLY A 194 -20.89 -48.81 -12.48
N ALA A 195 -22.12 -48.39 -12.16
CA ALA A 195 -23.21 -48.28 -13.12
C ALA A 195 -22.88 -47.27 -14.24
N PRO A 196 -23.20 -47.58 -15.51
CA PRO A 196 -22.97 -46.66 -16.62
C PRO A 196 -23.85 -45.41 -16.49
N ARG A 197 -23.32 -44.28 -16.94
CA ARG A 197 -24.08 -43.04 -17.02
C ARG A 197 -25.18 -43.20 -18.06
N THR A 198 -26.44 -43.20 -17.62
CA THR A 198 -27.60 -43.12 -18.49
C THR A 198 -27.89 -41.65 -18.78
N THR A 199 -27.90 -41.29 -20.06
CA THR A 199 -28.33 -39.97 -20.55
C THR A 199 -29.75 -39.63 -20.12
#